data_AF-A0A3G3K3K6-F1
#
_entry.id   AF-A0A3G3K3K6-F1
#
_cell.length_a   1.000
_cell.length_b   1.000
_cell.length_c   1.000
_cell.angle_alpha   90.00
_cell.angle_beta   90.00
_cell.angle_gamma   90.00
#
_symmetry.space_group_name_H-M   'P 1'
#
loop_
_entity.id
_entity.type
_entity.pdbx_description
1 polymer ?
#
loop_
_entity_poly.entity_id
_entity_poly.type
_entity_poly.pdbx_seq_one_letter_code
_entity_poly.pdbx_strand_id
1 'polypeptide(L)'
;MKQFASVVRELRAWFTSIPWIRSFVPYHLHLLFGGVGILFLYELLLQMVSYSGYHTIDTLFNKIPLYVLGYYGFFAGIWLTLISKNVKYLPYGLWAYAFVLLFPFEYLGLSTIVSAILYVLFGFALFRYSASSYSEADIRNANV
;
A
#
# COMPACT_ATOMS: atom_id res chain seq x y z
N MET A 1 -0.34 16.33 14.44
CA MET A 1 0.89 15.50 14.44
C MET A 1 1.13 14.78 15.76
N LYS A 2 1.15 15.46 16.92
CA LYS A 2 1.30 14.80 18.23
C LYS A 2 0.28 13.68 18.49
N GLN A 3 -1.01 13.96 18.29
CA GLN A 3 -2.08 12.97 18.47
C GLN A 3 -1.93 11.78 17.52
N PHE A 4 -1.68 12.04 16.23
CA PHE A 4 -1.43 10.98 15.24
C PHE A 4 -0.22 10.12 15.62
N ALA A 5 0.87 10.72 16.13
CA ALA A 5 2.01 9.96 16.63
C ALA A 5 1.65 9.04 17.80
N SER A 6 0.79 9.49 18.73
CA SER A 6 0.30 8.63 19.82
C SER A 6 -0.50 7.44 19.28
N VAL A 7 -1.39 7.69 18.32
CA VAL A 7 -2.19 6.65 17.67
C VAL A 7 -1.31 5.64 16.95
N VAL A 8 -0.32 6.10 16.17
CA VAL A 8 0.63 5.20 15.48
C VAL A 8 1.44 4.37 16.47
N ARG A 9 1.84 4.95 17.60
CA ARG A 9 2.58 4.24 18.66
C ARG A 9 1.73 3.15 19.32
N GLU A 10 0.49 3.47 19.69
CA GLU A 10 -0.46 2.50 20.25
C GLU A 10 -0.78 1.40 19.25
N LEU A 11 -0.99 1.76 17.98
CA LEU A 11 -1.19 0.82 16.89
C LEU A 11 0.02 -0.11 16.73
N ARG A 12 1.25 0.42 16.75
CA ARG A 12 2.47 -0.39 16.71
C ARG A 12 2.53 -1.36 17.88
N ALA A 13 2.26 -0.91 19.11
CA ALA A 13 2.26 -1.76 20.29
C ALA A 13 1.23 -2.90 20.16
N TRP A 14 0.03 -2.59 19.68
CA TRP A 14 -1.01 -3.57 19.45
C TRP A 14 -0.63 -4.59 18.36
N PHE A 15 -0.20 -4.14 17.18
CA PHE A 15 0.20 -5.03 16.08
C PHE A 15 1.42 -5.91 16.45
N THR A 16 2.39 -5.36 17.17
CA THR A 16 3.60 -6.11 17.58
C THR A 16 3.36 -7.08 18.73
N SER A 17 2.21 -7.00 19.41
CA SER A 17 1.77 -8.00 20.40
C SER A 17 1.41 -9.34 19.76
N ILE A 18 1.06 -9.34 18.46
CA ILE A 18 0.68 -10.55 17.71
C ILE A 18 1.94 -11.17 17.07
N PRO A 19 2.33 -12.41 17.44
CA PRO A 19 3.60 -13.00 17.01
C PRO A 19 3.77 -13.12 15.48
N TRP A 20 2.71 -13.48 14.76
CA TRP A 20 2.77 -13.63 13.31
C TRP A 20 3.02 -12.31 12.61
N ILE A 21 2.41 -11.22 13.07
CA ILE A 21 2.61 -9.89 12.50
C ILE A 21 4.09 -9.50 12.56
N ARG A 22 4.76 -9.75 13.70
CA ARG A 22 6.20 -9.50 13.87
C ARG A 22 7.05 -10.22 12.83
N SER A 23 6.65 -11.42 12.43
CA SER A 23 7.34 -12.21 11.38
C SER A 23 7.14 -11.63 9.98
N PHE A 24 6.02 -10.93 9.73
CA PHE A 24 5.72 -10.29 8.46
C PHE A 24 6.26 -8.86 8.34
N VAL A 25 6.57 -8.19 9.47
CA VAL A 25 7.12 -6.81 9.46
C VAL A 25 8.30 -6.64 8.50
N PRO A 26 9.29 -7.53 8.38
CA PRO A 26 10.40 -7.35 7.43
C PRO A 26 9.96 -7.23 5.95
N TYR A 27 8.82 -7.83 5.59
CA TYR A 27 8.31 -7.87 4.22
C TYR A 27 7.36 -6.72 3.86
N HIS A 28 7.13 -5.77 4.78
CA HIS A 28 6.21 -4.63 4.59
C HIS A 28 6.35 -3.89 3.26
N LEU A 29 7.59 -3.54 2.83
CA LEU A 29 7.80 -2.84 1.55
C LEU A 29 7.52 -3.73 0.34
N HIS A 30 7.84 -5.02 0.42
CA HIS A 30 7.54 -5.97 -0.64
C HIS A 30 6.03 -6.15 -0.79
N LEU A 31 5.30 -6.21 0.32
CA LEU A 31 3.84 -6.27 0.31
C LEU A 31 3.23 -4.97 -0.21
N LEU A 32 3.75 -3.82 0.20
CA LEU A 32 3.29 -2.50 -0.25
C LEU A 32 3.53 -2.32 -1.75
N PHE A 33 4.80 -2.30 -2.18
CA PHE A 33 5.15 -2.01 -3.57
C PHE A 33 4.95 -3.20 -4.49
N GLY A 34 5.17 -4.43 -4.02
CA GLY A 34 4.87 -5.64 -4.80
C GLY A 34 3.36 -5.81 -5.00
N GLY A 35 2.54 -5.51 -3.99
CA GLY A 35 1.08 -5.50 -4.14
C GLY A 35 0.62 -4.51 -5.20
N VAL A 36 1.05 -3.24 -5.11
CA VAL A 36 0.75 -2.23 -6.15
C VAL A 36 1.31 -2.65 -7.51
N GLY A 37 2.52 -3.22 -7.55
CA GLY A 37 3.14 -3.67 -8.78
C GLY A 37 2.36 -4.78 -9.49
N ILE A 38 1.83 -5.75 -8.73
CA ILE A 38 0.97 -6.81 -9.28
C ILE A 38 -0.33 -6.23 -9.82
N LEU A 39 -0.96 -5.31 -9.08
CA LEU A 39 -2.17 -4.64 -9.53
C LEU A 39 -1.94 -3.81 -10.80
N PHE A 40 -0.84 -3.05 -10.85
CA PHE A 40 -0.46 -2.32 -12.04
C PHE A 40 -0.17 -3.26 -13.22
N LEU A 41 0.53 -4.37 -12.98
CA LEU A 41 0.84 -5.36 -14.01
C LEU A 41 -0.43 -5.98 -14.59
N TYR A 42 -1.44 -6.26 -13.74
CA TYR A 42 -2.74 -6.72 -14.19
C TYR A 42 -3.39 -5.73 -15.15
N GLU A 43 -3.50 -4.46 -14.74
CA GLU A 43 -4.10 -3.42 -15.57
C GLU A 43 -3.32 -3.20 -16.88
N LEU A 44 -1.99 -3.20 -16.81
CA LEU A 44 -1.12 -3.07 -17.98
C LEU A 44 -1.33 -4.22 -18.96
N LEU A 45 -1.39 -5.47 -18.47
CA LEU A 45 -1.60 -6.65 -19.30
C LEU A 45 -2.98 -6.63 -19.95
N LEU A 46 -4.02 -6.19 -19.23
CA LEU A 46 -5.36 -6.04 -19.81
C LEU A 46 -5.38 -5.06 -21.00
N GLN A 47 -4.57 -3.99 -20.95
CA GLN A 47 -4.48 -3.02 -22.04
C GLN A 47 -3.65 -3.53 -23.23
N MET A 48 -2.64 -4.36 -22.99
CA MET A 48 -1.70 -4.80 -24.03
C MET A 48 -2.11 -6.09 -24.73
N VAL A 49 -2.94 -6.92 -24.11
CA VAL A 49 -3.23 -8.27 -24.58
C VAL A 49 -4.40 -8.28 -25.58
N SER A 50 -4.17 -8.94 -26.72
CA SER A 50 -5.24 -9.24 -27.69
C SER A 50 -6.18 -10.33 -27.16
N TYR A 51 -7.35 -10.50 -27.80
CA TYR A 51 -8.38 -11.48 -27.39
C TYR A 51 -7.83 -12.90 -27.11
N SER A 52 -6.75 -13.30 -27.81
CA SER A 52 -6.09 -14.60 -27.64
C SER A 52 -5.33 -14.79 -26.32
N GLY A 53 -4.87 -13.71 -25.67
CA GLY A 53 -4.09 -13.80 -24.43
C GLY A 53 -4.91 -13.67 -23.15
N TYR A 54 -6.23 -13.46 -23.23
CA TYR A 54 -7.12 -13.39 -22.06
C TYR A 54 -7.06 -14.66 -21.21
N HIS A 55 -6.86 -15.82 -21.83
CA HIS A 55 -6.74 -17.07 -21.08
C HIS A 55 -5.52 -17.08 -20.15
N THR A 56 -4.40 -16.48 -20.58
CA THR A 56 -3.19 -16.34 -19.77
C THR A 56 -3.43 -15.40 -18.59
N ILE A 57 -4.10 -14.26 -18.82
CA ILE A 57 -4.46 -13.32 -17.76
C ILE A 57 -5.38 -13.99 -16.73
N ASP A 58 -6.43 -14.68 -17.18
CA ASP A 58 -7.36 -15.38 -16.30
C ASP A 58 -6.64 -16.45 -15.45
N THR A 59 -5.74 -17.21 -16.07
CA THR A 59 -4.97 -18.23 -15.35
C THR A 59 -4.07 -17.62 -14.28
N LEU A 60 -3.34 -16.56 -14.61
CA LEU A 60 -2.44 -15.91 -13.65
C LEU A 60 -3.21 -15.19 -12.54
N PHE A 61 -4.23 -14.40 -12.87
CA PHE A 61 -4.84 -13.46 -11.92
C PHE A 61 -6.09 -14.00 -11.23
N ASN A 62 -6.83 -14.93 -11.84
CA ASN A 62 -8.02 -15.55 -11.25
C ASN A 62 -7.78 -16.96 -10.72
N LYS A 63 -7.01 -17.82 -11.44
CA LYS A 63 -6.74 -19.20 -10.98
C LYS A 63 -5.58 -19.32 -9.99
N ILE A 64 -4.53 -18.51 -10.12
CA ILE A 64 -3.40 -18.41 -9.15
C ILE A 64 -3.64 -17.28 -8.11
N PRO A 65 -4.91 -16.92 -7.91
CA PRO A 65 -5.44 -15.63 -7.43
C PRO A 65 -4.45 -14.46 -7.26
N LEU A 66 -3.60 -14.19 -8.26
CA LEU A 66 -2.51 -13.21 -8.09
C LEU A 66 -3.05 -11.79 -7.86
N TYR A 67 -4.19 -11.45 -8.47
CA TYR A 67 -4.86 -10.17 -8.26
C TYR A 67 -5.27 -9.99 -6.79
N VAL A 68 -5.91 -11.01 -6.22
CA VAL A 68 -6.38 -11.00 -4.83
C VAL A 68 -5.22 -10.91 -3.85
N LEU A 69 -4.13 -11.65 -4.12
CA LEU A 69 -2.90 -11.58 -3.34
C LEU A 69 -2.25 -10.20 -3.43
N GLY A 70 -2.21 -9.58 -4.61
CA GLY A 70 -1.72 -8.23 -4.82
C GLY A 70 -2.56 -7.19 -4.06
N TYR A 71 -3.89 -7.30 -4.14
CA TYR A 71 -4.84 -6.41 -3.47
C TYR A 71 -4.68 -6.47 -1.95
N TYR A 72 -4.87 -7.64 -1.33
CA TYR A 72 -4.75 -7.76 0.12
C TYR A 72 -3.31 -7.59 0.61
N GLY A 73 -2.32 -7.98 -0.21
CA GLY A 73 -0.91 -7.74 0.04
C GLY A 73 -0.60 -6.25 0.16
N PHE A 74 -1.14 -5.42 -0.75
CA PHE A 74 -0.98 -3.97 -0.67
C PHE A 74 -1.54 -3.40 0.63
N PHE A 75 -2.77 -3.74 1.01
CA PHE A 75 -3.38 -3.25 2.25
C PHE A 75 -2.65 -3.74 3.49
N ALA A 76 -2.22 -5.01 3.52
CA ALA A 76 -1.36 -5.51 4.58
C ALA A 76 -0.03 -4.73 4.63
N GLY A 77 0.55 -4.44 3.48
CA GLY A 77 1.74 -3.61 3.31
C GLY A 77 1.56 -2.20 3.86
N ILE A 78 0.40 -1.56 3.68
CA ILE A 78 0.07 -0.26 4.27
C ILE A 78 0.19 -0.33 5.79
N TRP A 79 -0.53 -1.26 6.42
CA TRP A 79 -0.57 -1.40 7.87
C TRP A 79 0.80 -1.74 8.45
N LEU A 80 1.51 -2.68 7.84
CA LEU A 80 2.85 -3.08 8.26
C LEU A 80 3.87 -1.94 8.08
N THR A 81 3.76 -1.17 7.00
CA THR A 81 4.66 -0.03 6.75
C THR A 81 4.39 1.12 7.73
N LEU A 82 3.13 1.34 8.09
CA LEU A 82 2.74 2.38 9.07
C LEU A 82 3.38 2.14 10.44
N ILE A 83 3.46 0.88 10.88
CA ILE A 83 4.10 0.50 12.15
C ILE A 83 5.61 0.28 12.02
N SER A 84 6.17 0.34 10.81
CA SER A 84 7.60 0.12 10.56
C SER A 84 8.43 1.40 10.73
N LYS A 85 9.76 1.25 10.78
CA LYS A 85 10.72 2.36 10.73
C LYS A 85 10.73 3.08 9.38
N ASN A 86 10.16 2.44 8.37
CA ASN A 86 10.16 2.84 6.96
C ASN A 86 8.86 3.54 6.57
N VAL A 87 8.11 4.09 7.53
CA VAL A 87 6.85 4.83 7.29
C VAL A 87 7.00 5.95 6.26
N LYS A 88 8.21 6.51 6.10
CA LYS A 88 8.54 7.48 5.04
C LYS A 88 8.24 6.99 3.62
N TYR A 89 8.20 5.67 3.39
CA TYR A 89 7.90 5.10 2.08
C TYR A 89 6.39 4.92 1.83
N LEU A 90 5.57 4.95 2.87
CA LEU A 90 4.13 4.74 2.78
C LEU A 90 3.42 5.75 1.85
N PRO A 91 3.74 7.06 1.87
CA PRO A 91 3.15 8.02 0.93
C PRO A 91 3.30 7.61 -0.53
N TYR A 92 4.48 7.15 -0.92
CA TYR A 92 4.77 6.74 -2.30
C TYR A 92 3.97 5.50 -2.70
N GLY A 93 3.76 4.55 -1.79
CA GLY A 93 2.89 3.40 -2.03
C GLY A 93 1.43 3.80 -2.28
N LEU A 94 0.91 4.73 -1.47
CA LEU A 94 -0.46 5.24 -1.65
C LEU A 94 -0.61 6.03 -2.95
N TRP A 95 0.36 6.86 -3.32
CA TRP A 95 0.35 7.58 -4.58
C TRP A 95 0.47 6.66 -5.79
N ALA A 96 1.31 5.63 -5.70
CA ALA A 96 1.40 4.61 -6.74
C ALA A 96 0.07 3.87 -6.91
N TYR A 97 -0.61 3.51 -5.82
CA TYR A 97 -1.95 2.91 -5.91
C TYR A 97 -3.00 3.87 -6.48
N ALA A 98 -2.96 5.15 -6.11
CA ALA A 98 -3.83 6.16 -6.72
C ALA A 98 -3.60 6.28 -8.23
N PHE A 99 -2.36 6.19 -8.68
CA PHE A 99 -2.02 6.13 -10.10
C PHE A 99 -2.60 4.87 -10.77
N VAL A 100 -2.46 3.70 -10.14
CA VAL A 100 -3.04 2.44 -10.66
C VAL A 100 -4.56 2.53 -10.78
N LEU A 101 -5.24 3.12 -9.80
CA LEU A 101 -6.70 3.32 -9.87
C LEU A 101 -7.13 4.19 -11.05
N LEU A 102 -6.32 5.19 -11.39
CA LEU A 102 -6.63 6.11 -12.49
C LEU A 102 -6.22 5.54 -13.85
N PHE A 103 -5.23 4.66 -13.90
CA PHE A 103 -4.79 4.00 -15.13
C PHE A 103 -5.91 3.12 -15.73
N PRO A 104 -6.13 3.10 -17.05
CA PRO A 104 -5.38 3.75 -18.14
C PRO A 104 -5.80 5.20 -18.43
N PHE A 105 -6.50 5.87 -17.50
CA PHE A 105 -7.12 7.20 -17.65
C PHE A 105 -8.32 7.21 -18.61
N GLU A 106 -8.87 6.04 -18.89
CA GLU A 106 -10.07 5.85 -19.69
C GLU A 106 -11.21 5.40 -18.77
N TYR A 107 -12.44 5.87 -19.02
CA TYR A 107 -13.64 5.51 -18.25
C TYR A 107 -13.57 5.86 -16.74
N LEU A 108 -13.05 7.04 -16.42
CA LEU A 108 -12.96 7.52 -15.03
C LEU A 108 -14.36 7.78 -14.44
N GLY A 109 -14.82 6.83 -13.63
CA GLY A 109 -16.01 7.01 -12.79
C GLY A 109 -15.73 7.96 -11.61
N LEU A 110 -16.77 8.66 -11.14
CA LEU A 110 -16.68 9.54 -9.97
C LEU A 110 -16.10 8.82 -8.74
N SER A 111 -16.49 7.56 -8.51
CA SER A 111 -16.00 6.73 -7.40
C SER A 111 -14.48 6.51 -7.48
N THR A 112 -13.95 6.24 -8.68
CA THR A 112 -12.52 6.04 -8.92
C THR A 112 -11.74 7.32 -8.66
N ILE A 113 -12.24 8.45 -9.17
CA ILE A 113 -11.61 9.77 -8.97
C ILE A 113 -11.58 10.14 -7.48
N VAL A 114 -12.72 10.01 -6.79
CA VAL A 114 -12.81 10.28 -5.35
C VAL A 114 -11.84 9.39 -4.57
N SER A 115 -11.79 8.09 -4.90
CA SER A 115 -10.87 7.15 -4.24
C SER A 115 -9.41 7.56 -4.46
N ALA A 116 -9.02 7.87 -5.69
CA ALA A 116 -7.67 8.31 -6.00
C ALA A 116 -7.29 9.60 -5.23
N ILE A 117 -8.20 10.58 -5.17
CA ILE A 117 -8.00 11.81 -4.38
C ILE A 117 -7.77 11.48 -2.90
N LEU A 118 -8.58 10.58 -2.31
CA LEU A 118 -8.40 10.17 -0.93
C LEU A 118 -7.01 9.57 -0.69
N TYR A 119 -6.54 8.68 -1.57
CA TYR A 119 -5.20 8.09 -1.44
C TYR A 119 -4.08 9.13 -1.60
N VAL A 120 -4.25 10.11 -2.49
CA VAL A 120 -3.32 11.24 -2.63
C VAL A 120 -3.28 12.09 -1.35
N LEU A 121 -4.44 12.45 -0.82
CA LEU A 121 -4.56 13.25 0.40
C LEU A 121 -3.99 12.52 1.63
N PHE A 122 -4.28 11.22 1.78
CA PHE A 122 -3.70 10.41 2.86
C PHE A 122 -2.19 10.28 2.70
N GLY A 123 -1.69 10.06 1.48
CA GLY A 123 -0.25 10.06 1.20
C GLY A 123 0.40 11.39 1.56
N PHE A 124 -0.23 12.52 1.24
CA PHE A 124 0.27 13.85 1.60
C PHE A 124 0.29 14.07 3.12
N ALA A 125 -0.77 13.68 3.83
CA ALA A 125 -0.83 13.79 5.29
C ALA A 125 0.28 12.95 5.96
N LEU A 126 0.50 11.72 5.47
CA LEU A 126 1.56 10.83 5.93
C LEU A 126 2.95 11.35 5.57
N PHE A 127 3.11 11.96 4.40
CA PHE A 127 4.37 12.59 4.00
C PHE A 127 4.76 13.69 5.00
N ARG A 128 3.82 14.59 5.31
CA ARG A 128 4.02 15.62 6.33
C ARG A 128 4.35 15.04 7.70
N TYR A 129 3.76 13.89 8.05
CA TYR A 129 4.05 13.22 9.31
C TYR A 129 5.47 12.64 9.32
N SER A 130 5.87 11.95 8.26
CA SER A 130 7.21 11.37 8.12
C SER A 130 8.32 12.43 8.10
N ALA A 131 8.02 13.63 7.60
CA ALA A 131 8.94 14.77 7.60
C ALA A 131 8.95 15.55 8.93
N SER A 132 8.11 15.17 9.90
CA SER A 132 8.04 15.86 11.19
C SER A 132 8.94 15.22 12.25
N SER A 133 9.43 16.02 13.19
CA SER A 133 10.26 15.54 14.33
C SER A 133 9.57 14.49 15.20
N TYR A 134 8.23 14.39 15.12
CA TYR A 134 7.45 13.36 15.82
C TYR A 134 7.66 11.96 15.23
N SER A 135 7.95 11.85 13.93
CA SER A 135 8.29 10.57 13.31
C SER A 135 9.68 10.09 13.74
N GLU A 136 10.66 10.98 13.81
CA GLU A 136 12.01 10.63 14.27
C GLU A 136 12.03 10.14 15.72
N ALA A 137 11.29 10.82 16.61
CA ALA A 137 11.14 10.40 18.00
C ALA A 137 10.48 9.03 18.13
N ASP A 138 9.45 8.76 17.32
CA ASP A 138 8.74 7.48 17.33
C ASP A 138 9.59 6.31 16.77
N ILE A 139 10.38 6.56 15.71
CA ILE A 139 11.31 5.57 15.15
C ILE A 139 12.42 5.22 16.15
N ARG A 140 12.95 6.20 16.90
CA ARG A 140 13.97 5.94 17.94
C ARG A 140 13.43 5.03 19.04
N ASN A 141 12.18 5.23 19.47
CA ASN A 141 11.53 4.39 20.47
C ASN A 141 11.16 2.99 19.95
N ALA A 142 11.09 2.79 18.63
CA ALA A 142 10.84 1.48 18.02
C ALA A 142 12.10 0.57 17.93
N ASN A 143 13.27 1.10 18.30
CA ASN A 143 14.57 0.41 18.25
C ASN A 143 15.08 -0.05 19.62
N VAL A 144 14.38 0.32 20.69
CA VAL A 144 14.62 -0.12 22.06
C VAL A 144 13.63 -1.24 22.38
#